data_AF-A0A2I0B085-F1
#
_entry.id   AF-A0A2I0B085-F1
#
_cell.length_a   1.000
_cell.length_b   1.000
_cell.length_c   1.000
_cell.angle_alpha   90.00
_cell.angle_beta   90.00
_cell.angle_gamma   90.00
#
_symmetry.space_group_name_H-M   'P 1'
#
loop_
_entity.id
_entity.type
_entity.pdbx_description
1 polymer ?
#
loop_
_entity_poly.entity_id
_entity_poly.type
_entity_poly.pdbx_seq_one_letter_code
_entity_poly.pdbx_strand_id
1 'polypeptide(L)'
;MQEGIMLSTRRQPPGSPEGRADDDSKTRKPTFIIGGFASKLFGFLLEHPIAKLVVTSLLLLLLLASVLAYTWLRPAVCFSSYGSFARTALVSSGADGLTSDFGSLGVPYISKGRSKEGKTVEWTTKELRKGLEEFVPIYESRPIKNNLHGMGFDHSFGLWFMARWLKPDLMIESGAFKGHSTWVLRQAMPDTPIISLSPRHPEKYLKKGPAYVDGNCTYFAGKDFVDFGSVKWGSVLQKHGVSDFSRVLVFFDDHQNELKRLKQALKVGFHHLIFEDNYDTGTGDHYSLRQICDQSYIRGGGHSCFRDSDEARIRIKRKTFWEKAVDVSELCGNGEAWWGVRGEMRDDFNLSNKAISYAEHFQNSRFVESVLDIYWDLPPVADPSLTHQTRYDPARAPDPIIEVGRFGLFRKLGLSRLEASVFNGYTQMVYVQISALVS
;
A
#
# COMPACT_ATOMS: atom_id res chain seq x y z
N MET A 1 13.65 -54.41 51.25
CA MET A 1 13.68 -55.56 50.32
C MET A 1 14.38 -55.05 49.06
N GLN A 2 15.67 -55.37 48.88
CA GLN A 2 16.58 -54.98 47.77
C GLN A 2 16.61 -53.45 47.45
N GLU A 3 17.59 -52.63 47.86
CA GLU A 3 19.06 -52.70 47.87
C GLU A 3 19.76 -52.54 46.50
N GLY A 4 20.81 -51.69 46.50
CA GLY A 4 21.67 -51.35 45.36
C GLY A 4 22.35 -49.99 45.58
N ILE A 5 23.62 -49.98 45.99
CA ILE A 5 24.34 -48.79 46.52
C ILE A 5 25.62 -48.52 45.72
N MET A 6 26.20 -47.31 45.87
CA MET A 6 27.60 -46.88 45.62
C MET A 6 27.95 -46.30 44.23
N LEU A 7 29.02 -45.49 44.06
CA LEU A 7 29.58 -44.35 44.84
C LEU A 7 30.76 -43.73 44.04
N SER A 8 30.77 -42.41 43.85
CA SER A 8 31.92 -41.47 43.76
C SER A 8 33.32 -41.84 43.17
N THR A 9 33.91 -40.86 42.44
CA THR A 9 35.36 -40.61 42.20
C THR A 9 36.14 -41.61 41.30
N ARG A 10 37.31 -41.30 40.70
CA ARG A 10 38.38 -40.28 40.96
C ARG A 10 39.10 -39.82 39.64
N ARG A 11 40.08 -38.90 39.72
CA ARG A 11 40.87 -38.35 38.58
C ARG A 11 42.25 -39.04 38.38
N GLN A 12 42.73 -39.06 37.12
CA GLN A 12 44.15 -38.87 36.65
C GLN A 12 45.25 -39.91 37.07
N PRO A 13 46.50 -39.87 36.53
CA PRO A 13 47.11 -38.98 35.51
C PRO A 13 47.66 -39.76 34.25
N PRO A 14 48.89 -39.61 33.64
CA PRO A 14 49.04 -39.68 32.17
C PRO A 14 50.14 -40.65 31.61
N GLY A 15 50.36 -40.67 30.29
CA GLY A 15 51.55 -41.28 29.68
C GLY A 15 51.51 -41.48 28.15
N SER A 16 52.62 -41.20 27.47
CA SER A 16 52.97 -41.57 26.08
C SER A 16 54.09 -42.66 26.12
N PRO A 17 54.72 -43.17 25.02
CA PRO A 17 54.58 -42.83 23.59
C PRO A 17 54.58 -44.04 22.59
N GLU A 18 54.62 -43.73 21.28
CA GLU A 18 55.28 -44.43 20.15
C GLU A 18 55.09 -45.94 19.81
N GLY A 19 54.77 -46.22 18.53
CA GLY A 19 55.74 -46.88 17.63
C GLY A 19 55.35 -48.13 16.78
N ARG A 20 55.40 -47.99 15.43
CA ARG A 20 55.67 -49.04 14.38
C ARG A 20 54.58 -50.16 14.16
N ALA A 21 54.48 -50.87 13.03
CA ALA A 21 54.87 -50.70 11.60
C ALA A 21 54.16 -51.77 10.68
N ASP A 22 54.32 -51.64 9.34
CA ASP A 22 54.14 -52.48 8.10
C ASP A 22 53.87 -54.03 8.18
N ASP A 23 53.44 -54.84 7.18
CA ASP A 23 52.86 -54.74 5.77
C ASP A 23 51.82 -55.91 5.55
N ASP A 24 51.54 -56.70 4.48
CA ASP A 24 52.02 -56.98 3.08
C ASP A 24 50.83 -57.18 2.08
N SER A 25 50.68 -56.26 1.11
CA SER A 25 50.10 -56.53 -0.24
C SER A 25 48.60 -56.96 -0.37
N LYS A 26 47.96 -57.19 -1.54
CA LYS A 26 48.41 -57.56 -2.91
C LYS A 26 47.37 -57.15 -4.00
N THR A 27 47.85 -56.80 -5.22
CA THR A 27 47.15 -56.85 -6.55
C THR A 27 45.87 -56.00 -6.82
N ARG A 28 45.58 -55.49 -8.04
CA ARG A 28 46.39 -55.24 -9.27
C ARG A 28 45.75 -54.11 -10.15
N LYS A 29 46.58 -53.52 -11.02
CA LYS A 29 46.34 -52.48 -12.05
C LYS A 29 45.23 -52.83 -13.09
N PRO A 30 44.61 -51.87 -13.83
CA PRO A 30 45.31 -50.76 -14.53
C PRO A 30 44.69 -49.35 -14.56
N THR A 31 45.59 -48.37 -14.70
CA THR A 31 45.31 -46.98 -15.08
C THR A 31 45.23 -46.84 -16.60
N PHE A 32 44.36 -45.97 -17.13
CA PHE A 32 44.41 -45.53 -18.53
C PHE A 32 44.46 -44.00 -18.66
N ILE A 33 45.03 -43.51 -19.76
CA ILE A 33 45.58 -42.15 -19.85
C ILE A 33 44.63 -41.22 -20.59
N ILE A 34 44.09 -40.20 -19.91
CA ILE A 34 43.38 -39.07 -20.54
C ILE A 34 43.93 -37.70 -20.08
N GLY A 35 44.46 -37.58 -18.85
CA GLY A 35 44.95 -36.30 -18.31
C GLY A 35 46.22 -35.72 -18.97
N GLY A 36 46.91 -36.46 -19.85
CA GLY A 36 48.22 -36.07 -20.40
C GLY A 36 48.20 -35.19 -21.65
N PHE A 37 47.07 -35.09 -22.36
CA PHE A 37 46.99 -34.34 -23.63
C PHE A 37 46.55 -32.88 -23.44
N ALA A 38 45.58 -32.63 -22.55
CA ALA A 38 45.03 -31.29 -22.34
C ALA A 38 46.07 -30.28 -21.82
N SER A 39 46.94 -30.69 -20.89
CA SER A 39 47.98 -29.83 -20.33
C SER A 39 49.07 -29.46 -21.34
N LYS A 40 49.48 -30.40 -22.21
CA LYS A 40 50.43 -30.14 -23.30
C LYS A 40 49.85 -29.21 -24.36
N LEU A 41 48.57 -29.36 -24.71
CA LEU A 41 47.89 -28.48 -25.66
C LEU A 41 47.76 -27.05 -25.11
N PHE A 42 47.46 -26.89 -23.82
CA PHE A 42 47.42 -25.58 -23.16
C PHE A 42 48.78 -24.87 -23.13
N GLY A 43 49.87 -25.61 -22.88
CA GLY A 43 51.22 -25.05 -22.90
C GLY A 43 51.61 -24.52 -24.29
N PHE A 44 51.39 -25.30 -25.34
CA PHE A 44 51.84 -24.95 -26.69
C PHE A 44 51.11 -23.73 -27.29
N LEU A 45 49.85 -23.51 -26.90
CA LEU A 45 49.06 -22.33 -27.29
C LEU A 45 49.51 -21.03 -26.59
N LEU A 46 50.35 -21.13 -25.55
CA LEU A 46 50.80 -20.00 -24.73
C LEU A 46 52.24 -19.54 -25.00
N GLU A 47 52.87 -20.01 -26.08
CA GLU A 47 54.16 -19.45 -26.56
C GLU A 47 54.03 -18.68 -27.87
N HIS A 48 53.28 -19.19 -28.86
CA HIS A 48 53.10 -18.47 -30.15
C HIS A 48 52.22 -17.20 -30.01
N PRO A 49 52.66 -16.04 -30.54
CA PRO A 49 51.91 -14.78 -30.40
C PRO A 49 50.57 -14.78 -31.15
N ILE A 50 50.48 -15.49 -32.28
CA ILE A 50 49.23 -15.65 -33.04
C ILE A 50 48.21 -16.49 -32.26
N ALA A 51 48.66 -17.56 -31.60
CA ALA A 51 47.81 -18.40 -30.76
C ALA A 51 47.24 -17.61 -29.57
N LYS A 52 48.09 -16.78 -28.92
CA LYS A 52 47.64 -15.83 -27.90
C LYS A 52 46.57 -14.89 -28.42
N LEU A 53 46.79 -14.24 -29.57
CA LEU A 53 45.84 -13.30 -30.16
C LEU A 53 44.49 -13.96 -30.49
N VAL A 54 44.49 -15.19 -31.02
CA VAL A 54 43.27 -15.96 -31.31
C VAL A 54 42.54 -16.34 -30.02
N VAL A 55 43.25 -16.84 -29.00
CA VAL A 55 42.64 -17.21 -27.71
C VAL A 55 42.09 -15.98 -26.98
N THR A 56 42.79 -14.85 -26.94
CA THR A 56 42.27 -13.61 -26.34
C THR A 56 41.09 -13.05 -27.12
N SER A 57 41.09 -13.15 -28.46
CA SER A 57 39.95 -12.72 -29.29
C SER A 57 38.72 -13.61 -29.06
N LEU A 58 38.89 -14.93 -28.92
CA LEU A 58 37.81 -15.85 -28.57
C LEU A 58 37.26 -15.59 -27.16
N LEU A 59 38.13 -15.29 -26.19
CA LEU A 59 37.69 -14.89 -24.85
C LEU A 59 36.96 -13.53 -24.85
N LEU A 60 37.39 -12.56 -25.67
CA LEU A 60 36.67 -11.30 -25.87
C LEU A 60 35.31 -11.52 -26.54
N LEU A 61 35.22 -12.41 -27.53
CA LEU A 61 33.97 -12.76 -28.20
C LEU A 61 33.00 -13.50 -27.26
N LEU A 62 33.50 -14.36 -26.37
CA LEU A 62 32.69 -15.00 -25.31
C LEU A 62 32.23 -13.99 -24.24
N LEU A 63 33.07 -13.02 -23.88
CA LEU A 63 32.68 -11.88 -23.03
C LEU A 63 31.61 -11.01 -23.70
N LEU A 64 31.79 -10.63 -24.97
CA LEU A 64 30.79 -9.89 -25.74
C LEU A 64 29.48 -10.68 -25.89
N ALA A 65 29.55 -11.98 -26.20
CA ALA A 65 28.37 -12.84 -26.31
C ALA A 65 27.64 -13.00 -24.96
N SER A 66 28.36 -13.12 -23.84
CA SER A 66 27.76 -13.21 -22.52
C SER A 66 27.17 -11.86 -22.05
N VAL A 67 27.80 -10.73 -22.36
CA VAL A 67 27.23 -9.38 -22.13
C VAL A 67 25.97 -9.18 -22.98
N LEU A 68 26.01 -9.53 -24.28
CA LEU A 68 24.85 -9.45 -25.17
C LEU A 68 23.72 -10.35 -24.69
N ALA A 69 24.00 -11.61 -24.33
CA ALA A 69 23.03 -12.52 -23.73
C ALA A 69 22.46 -11.98 -22.40
N TYR A 70 23.28 -11.34 -21.56
CA TYR A 70 22.83 -10.69 -20.33
C TYR A 70 21.92 -9.48 -20.58
N THR A 71 22.12 -8.76 -21.69
CA THR A 71 21.19 -7.69 -22.13
C THR A 71 19.92 -8.22 -22.79
N TRP A 72 19.96 -9.38 -23.45
CA TRP A 72 18.81 -10.01 -24.12
C TRP A 72 17.92 -10.84 -23.18
N LEU A 73 18.50 -11.51 -22.17
CA LEU A 73 17.79 -12.37 -21.23
C LEU A 73 17.15 -11.60 -20.06
N ARG A 74 17.38 -10.28 -19.97
CA ARG A 74 16.59 -9.42 -19.10
C ARG A 74 15.27 -9.06 -19.80
N PRO A 75 14.10 -9.35 -19.22
CA PRO A 75 12.90 -8.58 -19.52
C PRO A 75 13.21 -7.09 -19.33
N ALA A 76 12.56 -6.22 -20.10
CA ALA A 76 12.82 -4.78 -20.11
C ALA A 76 12.33 -4.07 -18.82
N VAL A 77 12.91 -4.41 -17.68
CA VAL A 77 12.80 -3.69 -16.41
C VAL A 77 13.47 -2.33 -16.61
N CYS A 78 12.68 -1.38 -17.10
CA CYS A 78 13.11 -0.01 -17.30
C CYS A 78 13.48 0.62 -15.95
N PHE A 79 14.78 0.66 -15.65
CA PHE A 79 15.33 1.70 -14.79
C PHE A 79 14.97 3.05 -15.41
N SER A 80 13.95 3.69 -14.87
CA SER A 80 13.56 5.04 -15.29
C SER A 80 14.67 6.02 -14.92
N SER A 81 15.50 6.39 -15.90
CA SER A 81 16.53 7.43 -15.72
C SER A 81 15.93 8.74 -15.17
N TYR A 82 14.68 9.01 -15.57
CA TYR A 82 13.82 10.07 -15.03
C TYR A 82 13.71 10.06 -13.50
N GLY A 83 13.67 8.86 -12.89
CA GLY A 83 13.57 8.69 -11.44
C GLY A 83 14.85 9.06 -10.66
N SER A 84 15.99 9.19 -11.34
CA SER A 84 17.23 9.67 -10.73
C SER A 84 17.38 11.19 -10.90
N PHE A 85 17.26 11.70 -12.13
CA PHE A 85 17.40 13.13 -12.41
C PHE A 85 16.38 14.00 -11.67
N ALA A 86 15.12 13.55 -11.53
CA ALA A 86 14.12 14.24 -10.72
C ALA A 86 14.45 14.28 -9.21
N ARG A 87 15.37 13.42 -8.73
CA ARG A 87 15.84 13.38 -7.33
C ARG A 87 17.14 14.18 -7.12
N THR A 88 18.00 14.30 -8.13
CA THR A 88 19.22 15.14 -8.03
C THR A 88 18.91 16.64 -7.99
N ALA A 89 17.77 17.06 -8.53
CA ALA A 89 17.29 18.45 -8.47
C ALA A 89 17.10 18.97 -7.02
N LEU A 90 17.04 18.10 -6.02
CA LEU A 90 16.83 18.48 -4.61
C LEU A 90 18.05 19.13 -3.92
N VAL A 91 19.21 19.22 -4.59
CA VAL A 91 20.47 19.72 -4.01
C VAL A 91 21.04 20.94 -4.76
N SER A 92 20.51 21.28 -5.94
CA SER A 92 20.95 22.44 -6.72
C SER A 92 20.10 23.67 -6.44
N SER A 93 20.54 24.51 -5.49
CA SER A 93 19.97 25.85 -5.28
C SER A 93 20.30 26.76 -6.48
N GLY A 94 19.36 26.91 -7.41
CA GLY A 94 19.47 27.80 -8.58
C GLY A 94 19.21 27.07 -9.90
N ALA A 95 17.94 26.95 -10.27
CA ALA A 95 17.48 26.48 -11.59
C ALA A 95 16.01 26.90 -11.82
N ASP A 96 15.73 28.20 -11.76
CA ASP A 96 14.37 28.71 -12.00
C ASP A 96 13.95 28.55 -13.45
N GLY A 97 12.71 28.10 -13.67
CA GLY A 97 11.98 28.25 -14.93
C GLY A 97 12.39 27.33 -16.08
N LEU A 98 11.96 26.05 -16.04
CA LEU A 98 11.57 25.30 -17.27
C LEU A 98 10.73 24.02 -16.98
N THR A 99 9.81 24.07 -16.01
CA THR A 99 8.82 23.01 -15.76
C THR A 99 7.40 23.57 -15.74
N SER A 100 6.95 24.06 -16.89
CA SER A 100 5.55 24.46 -17.11
C SER A 100 4.82 23.39 -17.91
N ASP A 101 4.12 22.51 -17.21
CA ASP A 101 2.78 22.07 -17.60
C ASP A 101 2.07 21.52 -16.35
N PHE A 102 0.78 21.84 -16.20
CA PHE A 102 -0.04 21.33 -15.10
C PHE A 102 -0.25 19.81 -15.25
N GLY A 103 -0.55 19.11 -14.14
CA GLY A 103 -1.04 17.73 -14.21
C GLY A 103 -0.04 16.61 -14.55
N SER A 104 1.26 16.87 -14.70
CA SER A 104 2.30 15.90 -15.11
C SER A 104 2.64 14.74 -14.12
N LEU A 105 1.66 14.36 -13.30
CA LEU A 105 1.63 13.26 -12.32
C LEU A 105 2.58 13.42 -11.12
N GLY A 106 2.12 14.27 -10.18
CA GLY A 106 2.32 14.01 -8.75
C GLY A 106 0.99 13.61 -8.09
N VAL A 107 1.04 13.15 -6.85
CA VAL A 107 -0.13 13.19 -5.94
C VAL A 107 -0.51 14.66 -5.75
N PRO A 108 -1.81 15.04 -5.76
CA PRO A 108 -2.24 16.37 -5.33
C PRO A 108 -1.71 16.61 -3.91
N TYR A 109 -0.84 17.60 -3.73
CA TYR A 109 0.02 17.72 -2.54
C TYR A 109 -0.69 18.33 -1.32
N ILE A 110 -1.80 17.70 -0.93
CA ILE A 110 -2.66 18.03 0.22
C ILE A 110 -1.99 17.53 1.53
N SER A 111 -1.27 16.41 1.43
CA SER A 111 -0.69 15.66 2.56
C SER A 111 0.48 16.32 3.30
N LYS A 112 0.88 17.55 2.93
CA LYS A 112 1.76 18.39 3.76
C LYS A 112 1.29 19.85 3.76
N GLY A 113 0.92 20.34 4.95
CA GLY A 113 0.85 21.78 5.23
C GLY A 113 -0.39 22.51 4.76
N ARG A 114 -1.52 21.82 4.48
CA ARG A 114 -2.77 22.51 4.09
C ARG A 114 -4.07 22.05 4.76
N SER A 115 -3.96 21.58 5.99
CA SER A 115 -4.98 21.88 7.00
C SER A 115 -5.00 23.38 7.30
N LYS A 116 -6.05 23.88 7.99
CA LYS A 116 -6.23 25.30 8.38
C LYS A 116 -4.98 25.97 8.97
N GLU A 117 -4.19 25.21 9.74
CA GLU A 117 -3.00 25.67 10.47
C GLU A 117 -1.70 24.97 10.00
N GLY A 118 -1.72 24.25 8.89
CA GLY A 118 -0.57 23.48 8.39
C GLY A 118 -0.20 22.22 9.19
N LYS A 119 -0.94 21.92 10.27
CA LYS A 119 -0.90 20.67 11.05
C LYS A 119 -0.84 19.42 10.16
N THR A 120 0.04 18.49 10.52
CA THR A 120 0.13 17.14 9.94
C THR A 120 -0.09 16.08 11.03
N VAL A 121 -0.14 14.82 10.62
CA VAL A 121 -0.16 13.68 11.55
C VAL A 121 1.11 13.61 12.41
N GLU A 122 0.98 13.07 13.62
CA GLU A 122 2.06 12.98 14.61
C GLU A 122 2.94 11.73 14.45
N TRP A 123 2.40 10.66 13.86
CA TRP A 123 3.12 9.40 13.70
C TRP A 123 4.16 9.44 12.59
N THR A 124 5.21 8.65 12.75
CA THR A 124 6.31 8.55 11.81
C THR A 124 6.31 7.20 11.08
N THR A 125 7.07 7.09 9.98
CA THR A 125 7.30 5.81 9.28
C THR A 125 7.88 4.72 10.21
N LYS A 126 8.54 5.09 11.31
CA LYS A 126 9.00 4.15 12.34
C LYS A 126 7.84 3.52 13.10
N GLU A 127 6.88 4.33 13.54
CA GLU A 127 5.71 3.84 14.28
C GLU A 127 4.74 3.08 13.36
N LEU A 128 4.62 3.48 12.08
CA LEU A 128 3.94 2.66 11.06
C LEU A 128 4.61 1.29 10.88
N ARG A 129 5.95 1.24 10.80
CA ARG A 129 6.71 -0.03 10.71
C ARG A 129 6.54 -0.90 11.97
N LYS A 130 6.47 -0.30 13.16
CA LYS A 130 6.14 -1.01 14.42
C LYS A 130 4.70 -1.54 14.38
N GLY A 131 3.75 -0.75 13.90
CA GLY A 131 2.37 -1.17 13.67
C GLY A 131 2.28 -2.39 12.76
N LEU A 132 3.13 -2.50 11.72
CA LEU A 132 3.21 -3.68 10.87
C LEU A 132 3.77 -4.91 11.60
N GLU A 133 4.73 -4.75 12.52
CA GLU A 133 5.23 -5.84 13.38
C GLU A 133 4.12 -6.42 14.27
N GLU A 134 3.20 -5.57 14.75
CA GLU A 134 2.03 -5.98 15.54
C GLU A 134 0.89 -6.54 14.67
N PHE A 135 0.60 -5.93 13.50
CA PHE A 135 -0.60 -6.21 12.71
C PHE A 135 -0.50 -7.42 11.77
N VAL A 136 0.67 -7.74 11.21
CA VAL A 136 0.80 -8.89 10.29
C VAL A 136 0.28 -10.22 10.87
N PRO A 137 0.67 -10.65 12.10
CA PRO A 137 0.11 -11.89 12.67
C PRO A 137 -1.40 -11.78 13.00
N ILE A 138 -1.90 -10.58 13.30
CA ILE A 138 -3.34 -10.34 13.45
C ILE A 138 -4.04 -10.61 12.11
N TYR A 139 -3.57 -10.03 11.01
CA TYR A 139 -4.15 -10.22 9.67
C TYR A 139 -4.03 -11.66 9.13
N GLU A 140 -2.99 -12.41 9.52
CA GLU A 140 -2.90 -13.84 9.25
C GLU A 140 -4.06 -14.62 9.90
N SER A 141 -4.52 -14.20 11.08
CA SER A 141 -5.63 -14.83 11.81
C SER A 141 -7.02 -14.59 11.21
N ARG A 142 -7.22 -13.53 10.40
CA ARG A 142 -8.53 -13.01 9.91
C ARG A 142 -9.56 -14.09 9.52
N PRO A 143 -10.86 -13.94 9.84
CA PRO A 143 -11.89 -14.93 9.50
C PRO A 143 -12.16 -15.01 7.98
N ILE A 144 -12.02 -13.89 7.27
CA ILE A 144 -12.33 -13.77 5.84
C ILE A 144 -11.00 -13.80 5.06
N LYS A 145 -10.53 -15.00 4.69
CA LYS A 145 -9.24 -15.16 3.99
C LYS A 145 -9.25 -14.48 2.61
N ASN A 146 -10.31 -14.71 1.83
CA ASN A 146 -10.55 -14.03 0.55
C ASN A 146 -11.65 -12.96 0.73
N ASN A 147 -11.24 -11.68 0.80
CA ASN A 147 -12.15 -10.55 0.93
C ASN A 147 -12.47 -9.84 -0.41
N LEU A 148 -12.55 -10.57 -1.53
CA LEU A 148 -12.91 -9.98 -2.83
C LEU A 148 -14.16 -9.07 -2.72
N HIS A 149 -14.08 -7.87 -3.31
CA HIS A 149 -15.02 -6.75 -3.20
C HIS A 149 -15.10 -6.06 -1.82
N GLY A 150 -14.06 -6.13 -1.01
CA GLY A 150 -13.86 -5.28 0.17
C GLY A 150 -12.37 -5.10 0.46
N MET A 151 -12.03 -4.35 1.52
CA MET A 151 -10.66 -3.94 1.83
C MET A 151 -9.60 -5.07 1.82
N GLY A 152 -8.44 -4.75 1.25
CA GLY A 152 -7.22 -5.56 1.24
C GLY A 152 -6.35 -5.38 2.50
N PHE A 153 -5.09 -5.85 2.45
CA PHE A 153 -4.16 -5.73 3.57
C PHE A 153 -3.88 -4.28 3.96
N ASP A 154 -3.54 -3.44 2.98
CA ASP A 154 -3.08 -2.06 3.20
C ASP A 154 -4.14 -1.24 3.94
N HIS A 155 -5.36 -1.19 3.41
CA HIS A 155 -6.48 -0.46 4.04
C HIS A 155 -6.87 -1.09 5.41
N SER A 156 -6.81 -2.42 5.56
CA SER A 156 -7.00 -3.07 6.87
C SER A 156 -5.95 -2.65 7.89
N PHE A 157 -4.68 -2.53 7.48
CA PHE A 157 -3.60 -2.05 8.34
C PHE A 157 -3.80 -0.58 8.72
N GLY A 158 -4.17 0.27 7.76
CA GLY A 158 -4.44 1.68 8.02
C GLY A 158 -5.57 1.90 9.01
N LEU A 159 -6.71 1.21 8.82
CA LEU A 159 -7.86 1.30 9.73
C LEU A 159 -7.50 0.80 11.14
N TRP A 160 -6.78 -0.33 11.25
CA TRP A 160 -6.27 -0.82 12.53
C TRP A 160 -5.35 0.19 13.20
N PHE A 161 -4.34 0.69 12.48
CA PHE A 161 -3.34 1.62 12.99
C PHE A 161 -3.99 2.92 13.49
N MET A 162 -4.93 3.47 12.74
CA MET A 162 -5.65 4.69 13.13
C MET A 162 -6.48 4.48 14.40
N ALA A 163 -7.21 3.37 14.52
CA ALA A 163 -7.96 3.06 15.73
C ALA A 163 -7.03 2.83 16.95
N ARG A 164 -5.88 2.17 16.76
CA ARG A 164 -4.83 2.02 17.79
C ARG A 164 -4.19 3.34 18.22
N TRP A 165 -4.03 4.29 17.29
CA TRP A 165 -3.44 5.60 17.57
C TRP A 165 -4.41 6.50 18.33
N LEU A 166 -5.61 6.69 17.78
CA LEU A 166 -6.64 7.60 18.31
C LEU A 166 -7.26 7.12 19.62
N LYS A 167 -7.39 5.79 19.82
CA LYS A 167 -8.01 5.16 21.00
C LYS A 167 -9.40 5.75 21.33
N PRO A 168 -10.35 5.68 20.38
CA PRO A 168 -11.68 6.27 20.53
C PRO A 168 -12.51 5.54 21.60
N ASP A 169 -13.46 6.26 22.19
CA ASP A 169 -14.46 5.71 23.12
C ASP A 169 -15.59 4.99 22.37
N LEU A 170 -15.76 5.27 21.09
CA LEU A 170 -16.75 4.66 20.20
C LEU A 170 -16.23 4.66 18.76
N MET A 171 -16.44 3.54 18.07
CA MET A 171 -16.15 3.41 16.64
C MET A 171 -17.45 3.26 15.86
N ILE A 172 -17.64 4.07 14.82
CA ILE A 172 -18.78 4.02 13.91
C ILE A 172 -18.26 3.55 12.55
N GLU A 173 -18.93 2.57 11.98
CA GLU A 173 -18.70 2.02 10.64
C GLU A 173 -19.96 2.27 9.79
N SER A 174 -19.79 2.76 8.57
CA SER A 174 -20.83 2.81 7.55
C SER A 174 -20.32 2.07 6.33
N GLY A 175 -20.88 0.89 6.04
CA GLY A 175 -20.35 -0.02 5.02
C GLY A 175 -19.79 -1.35 5.57
N ALA A 176 -20.61 -2.14 6.25
CA ALA A 176 -20.11 -3.38 6.90
C ALA A 176 -19.74 -4.52 5.92
N PHE A 177 -20.40 -4.62 4.76
CA PHE A 177 -20.33 -5.73 3.81
C PHE A 177 -20.32 -7.13 4.49
N LYS A 178 -19.18 -7.84 4.50
CA LYS A 178 -18.99 -9.17 5.13
C LYS A 178 -18.56 -9.11 6.60
N GLY A 179 -18.35 -7.92 7.17
CA GLY A 179 -17.87 -7.68 8.53
C GLY A 179 -16.35 -7.71 8.70
N HIS A 180 -15.56 -7.63 7.61
CA HIS A 180 -14.10 -7.67 7.70
C HIS A 180 -13.53 -6.41 8.35
N SER A 181 -14.00 -5.23 7.95
CA SER A 181 -13.74 -3.93 8.59
C SER A 181 -14.13 -3.94 10.07
N THR A 182 -15.31 -4.47 10.40
CA THR A 182 -15.78 -4.62 11.78
C THR A 182 -14.85 -5.51 12.62
N TRP A 183 -14.31 -6.58 12.01
CA TRP A 183 -13.29 -7.43 12.63
C TRP A 183 -11.98 -6.67 12.85
N VAL A 184 -11.48 -5.91 11.85
CA VAL A 184 -10.27 -5.08 11.95
C VAL A 184 -10.39 -4.08 13.11
N LEU A 185 -11.53 -3.40 13.23
CA LEU A 185 -11.83 -2.48 14.33
C LEU A 185 -11.82 -3.20 15.70
N ARG A 186 -12.46 -4.36 15.81
CA ARG A 186 -12.44 -5.18 17.04
C ARG A 186 -11.03 -5.70 17.39
N GLN A 187 -10.16 -5.96 16.41
CA GLN A 187 -8.74 -6.30 16.67
C GLN A 187 -7.88 -5.09 17.05
N ALA A 188 -8.31 -3.86 16.73
CA ALA A 188 -7.62 -2.65 17.18
C ALA A 188 -7.99 -2.31 18.62
N MET A 189 -9.29 -2.32 18.92
CA MET A 189 -9.84 -1.92 20.23
C MET A 189 -10.84 -2.99 20.71
N PRO A 190 -10.36 -4.03 21.43
CA PRO A 190 -11.17 -5.19 21.83
C PRO A 190 -12.44 -4.84 22.61
N ASP A 191 -12.38 -3.85 23.51
CA ASP A 191 -13.48 -3.51 24.42
C ASP A 191 -14.32 -2.31 23.96
N THR A 192 -13.81 -1.48 23.04
CA THR A 192 -14.52 -0.26 22.56
C THR A 192 -15.82 -0.63 21.84
N PRO A 193 -16.97 -0.01 22.17
CA PRO A 193 -18.22 -0.22 21.44
C PRO A 193 -18.10 0.07 19.95
N ILE A 194 -18.79 -0.72 19.13
CA ILE A 194 -18.88 -0.53 17.68
C ILE A 194 -20.35 -0.30 17.31
N ILE A 195 -20.60 0.67 16.44
CA ILE A 195 -21.88 0.86 15.73
C ILE A 195 -21.60 0.62 14.25
N SER A 196 -22.41 -0.22 13.60
CA SER A 196 -22.23 -0.58 12.19
C SER A 196 -23.52 -0.36 11.40
N LEU A 197 -23.45 0.53 10.41
CA LEU A 197 -24.54 0.85 9.49
C LEU A 197 -24.33 0.05 8.19
N SER A 198 -25.33 -0.73 7.78
CA SER A 198 -25.28 -1.45 6.50
C SER A 198 -26.68 -1.84 6.04
N PRO A 199 -27.06 -1.62 4.75
CA PRO A 199 -28.32 -2.14 4.22
C PRO A 199 -28.50 -3.65 4.43
N ARG A 200 -27.40 -4.41 4.54
CA ARG A 200 -27.39 -5.86 4.73
C ARG A 200 -26.48 -6.27 5.89
N HIS A 201 -27.07 -6.89 6.92
CA HIS A 201 -26.34 -7.41 8.07
C HIS A 201 -25.29 -8.47 7.65
N PRO A 202 -24.05 -8.46 8.18
CA PRO A 202 -22.99 -9.40 7.78
C PRO A 202 -23.36 -10.89 7.89
N GLU A 203 -24.24 -11.26 8.83
CA GLU A 203 -24.76 -12.65 8.96
C GLU A 203 -25.35 -13.18 7.64
N LYS A 204 -25.92 -12.30 6.79
CA LYS A 204 -26.59 -12.66 5.53
C LYS A 204 -25.58 -13.07 4.45
N TYR A 205 -24.28 -13.05 4.75
CA TYR A 205 -23.19 -13.54 3.91
C TYR A 205 -22.65 -14.91 4.37
N LEU A 206 -22.88 -15.33 5.63
CA LEU A 206 -22.46 -16.64 6.16
C LEU A 206 -23.00 -17.82 5.32
N LYS A 207 -24.17 -17.64 4.69
CA LYS A 207 -24.78 -18.62 3.76
C LYS A 207 -24.10 -18.70 2.38
N LYS A 208 -23.15 -17.81 2.08
CA LYS A 208 -22.43 -17.71 0.80
C LYS A 208 -20.91 -17.94 0.94
N GLY A 209 -20.38 -17.97 2.16
CA GLY A 209 -18.96 -18.11 2.45
C GLY A 209 -18.59 -17.46 3.79
N PRO A 210 -17.28 -17.30 4.09
CA PRO A 210 -16.82 -16.64 5.29
C PRO A 210 -17.35 -15.20 5.41
N ALA A 211 -17.86 -14.88 6.59
CA ALA A 211 -18.24 -13.54 7.04
C ALA A 211 -18.00 -13.45 8.55
N TYR A 212 -18.00 -12.25 9.10
CA TYR A 212 -17.81 -11.98 10.52
C TYR A 212 -19.00 -11.20 11.06
N VAL A 213 -19.39 -11.51 12.30
CA VAL A 213 -20.40 -10.77 13.07
C VAL A 213 -19.80 -10.58 14.46
N ASP A 214 -19.64 -9.34 14.88
CA ASP A 214 -19.16 -9.02 16.23
C ASP A 214 -20.32 -9.07 17.23
N GLY A 215 -20.13 -9.80 18.34
CA GLY A 215 -21.18 -9.97 19.36
C GLY A 215 -21.43 -8.74 20.22
N ASN A 216 -20.56 -7.71 20.14
CA ASN A 216 -20.63 -6.47 20.92
C ASN A 216 -20.77 -5.24 19.98
N CYS A 217 -21.31 -5.45 18.78
CA CYS A 217 -21.55 -4.41 17.79
C CYS A 217 -23.05 -4.11 17.66
N THR A 218 -23.41 -2.83 17.69
CA THR A 218 -24.77 -2.36 17.47
C THR A 218 -24.99 -2.15 15.97
N TYR A 219 -25.63 -3.12 15.33
CA TYR A 219 -25.93 -3.07 13.90
C TYR A 219 -27.27 -2.36 13.62
N PHE A 220 -27.23 -1.33 12.76
CA PHE A 220 -28.42 -0.77 12.11
C PHE A 220 -28.48 -1.36 10.70
N ALA A 221 -29.24 -2.45 10.52
CA ALA A 221 -29.20 -3.22 9.28
C ALA A 221 -30.51 -3.92 8.91
N GLY A 222 -30.68 -4.20 7.60
CA GLY A 222 -31.89 -4.82 7.07
C GLY A 222 -33.13 -3.97 7.32
N LYS A 223 -34.12 -4.51 8.04
CA LYS A 223 -35.33 -3.77 8.42
C LYS A 223 -35.08 -2.61 9.40
N ASP A 224 -33.97 -2.66 10.13
CA ASP A 224 -33.56 -1.65 11.11
C ASP A 224 -32.40 -0.77 10.57
N PHE A 225 -32.17 -0.80 9.25
CA PHE A 225 -31.19 0.07 8.58
C PHE A 225 -31.67 1.52 8.56
N VAL A 226 -30.71 2.43 8.74
CA VAL A 226 -30.89 3.88 8.61
C VAL A 226 -29.59 4.46 8.08
N ASP A 227 -29.68 5.37 7.11
CA ASP A 227 -28.52 6.07 6.55
C ASP A 227 -27.80 6.92 7.61
N PHE A 228 -26.47 7.02 7.54
CA PHE A 228 -25.64 7.81 8.46
C PHE A 228 -26.16 9.25 8.65
N GLY A 229 -26.64 9.92 7.61
CA GLY A 229 -27.20 11.27 7.68
C GLY A 229 -28.59 11.36 8.31
N SER A 230 -29.26 10.23 8.53
CA SER A 230 -30.61 10.11 9.10
C SER A 230 -30.63 9.54 10.53
N VAL A 231 -29.50 9.04 11.04
CA VAL A 231 -29.37 8.57 12.43
C VAL A 231 -29.55 9.74 13.41
N LYS A 232 -30.32 9.51 14.48
CA LYS A 232 -30.51 10.47 15.58
C LYS A 232 -29.30 10.45 16.52
N TRP A 233 -28.14 10.89 16.03
CA TRP A 233 -26.83 10.72 16.67
C TRP A 233 -26.79 11.12 18.15
N GLY A 234 -27.36 12.27 18.54
CA GLY A 234 -27.38 12.68 19.96
C GLY A 234 -27.98 11.65 20.91
N SER A 235 -29.09 11.00 20.53
CA SER A 235 -29.72 9.94 21.33
C SER A 235 -28.94 8.62 21.30
N VAL A 236 -28.25 8.34 20.19
CA VAL A 236 -27.40 7.14 20.05
C VAL A 236 -26.13 7.28 20.90
N LEU A 237 -25.42 8.40 20.76
CA LEU A 237 -24.20 8.70 21.52
C LEU A 237 -24.49 8.74 23.03
N GLN A 238 -25.60 9.36 23.44
CA GLN A 238 -26.07 9.32 24.84
C GLN A 238 -26.30 7.89 25.35
N LYS A 239 -26.92 7.01 24.56
CA LYS A 239 -27.14 5.59 24.92
C LYS A 239 -25.81 4.84 25.09
N HIS A 240 -24.78 5.20 24.33
CA HIS A 240 -23.43 4.63 24.43
C HIS A 240 -22.53 5.37 25.44
N GLY A 241 -23.05 6.34 26.20
CA GLY A 241 -22.30 7.08 27.22
C GLY A 241 -21.33 8.14 26.68
N VAL A 242 -21.35 8.41 25.37
CA VAL A 242 -20.42 9.34 24.72
C VAL A 242 -20.93 10.77 24.82
N SER A 243 -20.21 11.60 25.57
CA SER A 243 -20.42 13.05 25.68
C SER A 243 -19.46 13.87 24.83
N ASP A 244 -18.23 13.38 24.59
CA ASP A 244 -17.21 14.05 23.77
C ASP A 244 -17.18 13.43 22.37
N PHE A 245 -17.69 14.17 21.38
CA PHE A 245 -17.78 13.70 20.00
C PHE A 245 -16.41 13.75 19.28
N SER A 246 -15.40 14.41 19.86
CA SER A 246 -14.01 14.32 19.40
C SER A 246 -13.35 12.99 19.76
N ARG A 247 -13.95 12.18 20.65
CA ARG A 247 -13.47 10.84 21.00
C ARG A 247 -14.15 9.72 20.20
N VAL A 248 -14.84 10.07 19.12
CA VAL A 248 -15.49 9.14 18.19
C VAL A 248 -14.69 9.05 16.89
N LEU A 249 -14.42 7.82 16.44
CA LEU A 249 -13.87 7.53 15.12
C LEU A 249 -15.01 7.08 14.19
N VAL A 250 -15.11 7.68 13.01
CA VAL A 250 -16.05 7.27 11.96
C VAL A 250 -15.30 6.73 10.76
N PHE A 251 -15.68 5.55 10.27
CA PHE A 251 -15.14 4.90 9.08
C PHE A 251 -16.25 4.74 8.03
N PHE A 252 -15.97 5.15 6.78
CA PHE A 252 -16.88 5.06 5.65
C PHE A 252 -16.29 4.14 4.57
N ASP A 253 -17.06 3.10 4.21
CA ASP A 253 -16.84 2.06 3.19
C ASP A 253 -18.21 1.77 2.50
N ASP A 254 -19.02 2.83 2.32
CA ASP A 254 -20.42 2.74 1.88
C ASP A 254 -20.68 3.26 0.45
N HIS A 255 -19.60 3.61 -0.26
CA HIS A 255 -19.61 4.12 -1.64
C HIS A 255 -20.61 5.28 -1.87
N GLN A 256 -20.82 6.10 -0.82
CA GLN A 256 -21.52 7.36 -0.91
C GLN A 256 -20.52 8.51 -1.06
N ASN A 257 -20.92 9.55 -1.77
CA ASN A 257 -20.15 10.78 -1.98
C ASN A 257 -19.51 11.32 -0.67
N GLU A 258 -18.18 11.45 -0.65
CA GLU A 258 -17.44 11.80 0.56
C GLU A 258 -17.77 13.21 1.06
N LEU A 259 -18.06 14.17 0.15
CA LEU A 259 -18.49 15.52 0.54
C LEU A 259 -19.81 15.52 1.30
N LYS A 260 -20.72 14.62 0.92
CA LYS A 260 -22.02 14.39 1.59
C LYS A 260 -21.80 13.79 2.97
N ARG A 261 -20.92 12.79 3.10
CA ARG A 261 -20.54 12.20 4.40
C ARG A 261 -19.80 13.18 5.32
N LEU A 262 -18.82 13.92 4.79
CA LEU A 262 -18.10 15.01 5.47
C LEU A 262 -19.05 16.05 6.05
N LYS A 263 -20.00 16.54 5.23
CA LYS A 263 -21.02 17.52 5.67
C LYS A 263 -21.97 16.94 6.71
N GLN A 264 -22.33 15.66 6.62
CA GLN A 264 -23.16 14.98 7.62
C GLN A 264 -22.41 14.83 8.96
N ALA A 265 -21.14 14.40 8.95
CA ALA A 265 -20.33 14.21 10.15
C ALA A 265 -20.00 15.54 10.85
N LEU A 266 -19.63 16.57 10.07
CA LEU A 266 -19.40 17.93 10.55
C LEU A 266 -20.64 18.52 11.23
N LYS A 267 -21.84 18.28 10.68
CA LYS A 267 -23.11 18.73 11.27
C LYS A 267 -23.41 18.07 12.62
N VAL A 268 -22.90 16.86 12.87
CA VAL A 268 -23.03 16.17 14.17
C VAL A 268 -21.98 16.68 15.16
N GLY A 269 -20.78 17.06 14.68
CA GLY A 269 -19.63 17.42 15.51
C GLY A 269 -18.60 16.29 15.68
N PHE A 270 -18.58 15.31 14.77
CA PHE A 270 -17.51 14.30 14.75
C PHE A 270 -16.24 14.89 14.14
N HIS A 271 -15.08 14.63 14.75
CA HIS A 271 -13.80 15.17 14.29
C HIS A 271 -12.93 14.19 13.51
N HIS A 272 -12.92 12.89 13.85
CA HIS A 272 -12.03 11.90 13.23
C HIS A 272 -12.77 11.02 12.23
N LEU A 273 -12.50 11.20 10.94
CA LEU A 273 -13.11 10.42 9.86
C LEU A 273 -12.03 9.64 9.08
N ILE A 274 -12.39 8.47 8.59
CA ILE A 274 -11.61 7.70 7.62
C ILE A 274 -12.54 7.33 6.46
N PHE A 275 -12.05 7.51 5.23
CA PHE A 275 -12.73 7.09 4.00
C PHE A 275 -11.90 5.99 3.31
N GLU A 276 -12.52 4.83 3.06
CA GLU A 276 -12.11 3.87 2.03
C GLU A 276 -12.26 4.49 0.63
N ASP A 277 -11.62 3.88 -0.37
CA ASP A 277 -11.80 4.19 -1.80
C ASP A 277 -11.72 5.71 -2.12
N ASN A 278 -10.73 6.41 -1.56
CA ASN A 278 -10.47 7.84 -1.77
C ASN A 278 -9.90 8.11 -3.18
N TYR A 279 -10.74 7.89 -4.18
CA TYR A 279 -10.39 7.70 -5.58
C TYR A 279 -9.61 8.86 -6.21
N ASP A 280 -8.70 8.53 -7.12
CA ASP A 280 -8.03 9.50 -7.97
C ASP A 280 -8.99 10.13 -9.01
N THR A 281 -8.59 11.27 -9.56
CA THR A 281 -9.38 12.02 -10.54
C THR A 281 -9.57 11.25 -11.85
N GLY A 282 -10.81 11.19 -12.33
CA GLY A 282 -11.21 10.42 -13.52
C GLY A 282 -11.60 8.96 -13.27
N THR A 283 -11.60 8.46 -12.02
CA THR A 283 -12.00 7.08 -11.70
C THR A 283 -12.91 6.98 -10.47
N GLY A 284 -13.32 5.77 -10.10
CA GLY A 284 -14.18 5.52 -8.94
C GLY A 284 -15.69 5.54 -9.20
N ASP A 285 -16.44 5.13 -8.19
CA ASP A 285 -17.91 5.04 -8.21
C ASP A 285 -18.62 6.11 -7.36
N HIS A 286 -17.88 6.88 -6.57
CA HIS A 286 -18.38 8.04 -5.83
C HIS A 286 -17.34 9.17 -5.84
N TYR A 287 -17.80 10.39 -5.53
CA TYR A 287 -16.98 11.60 -5.55
C TYR A 287 -16.17 11.74 -4.26
N SER A 288 -14.84 11.62 -4.38
CA SER A 288 -13.89 11.51 -3.26
C SER A 288 -13.33 12.84 -2.76
N LEU A 289 -12.79 12.88 -1.53
CA LEU A 289 -12.07 14.05 -1.02
C LEU A 289 -10.85 14.39 -1.88
N ARG A 290 -10.15 13.37 -2.37
CA ARG A 290 -9.04 13.53 -3.30
C ARG A 290 -9.45 14.17 -4.62
N GLN A 291 -10.56 13.75 -5.21
CA GLN A 291 -11.12 14.41 -6.39
C GLN A 291 -11.46 15.86 -6.10
N ILE A 292 -12.13 16.15 -4.99
CA ILE A 292 -12.50 17.51 -4.58
C ILE A 292 -11.27 18.40 -4.44
N CYS A 293 -10.19 17.87 -3.86
CA CYS A 293 -8.95 18.59 -3.60
C CYS A 293 -7.96 18.54 -4.78
N ASP A 294 -8.33 17.96 -5.93
CA ASP A 294 -7.53 18.02 -7.15
C ASP A 294 -7.87 19.32 -7.91
N GLN A 295 -7.02 20.34 -7.79
CA GLN A 295 -7.22 21.65 -8.44
C GLN A 295 -5.90 22.14 -9.05
N SER A 296 -5.98 22.98 -10.08
CA SER A 296 -4.81 23.56 -10.75
C SER A 296 -3.90 24.40 -9.84
N TYR A 297 -4.44 24.98 -8.76
CA TYR A 297 -3.66 25.69 -7.72
C TYR A 297 -3.06 24.77 -6.64
N ILE A 298 -3.19 23.45 -6.80
CA ILE A 298 -2.55 22.43 -5.96
C ILE A 298 -1.37 21.85 -6.74
N ARG A 299 -0.19 21.77 -6.10
CA ARG A 299 0.97 21.12 -6.71
C ARG A 299 0.64 19.65 -7.00
N GLY A 300 0.76 19.23 -8.26
CA GLY A 300 0.40 17.89 -8.70
C GLY A 300 -1.09 17.69 -9.03
N GLY A 301 -1.91 18.74 -8.92
CA GLY A 301 -3.32 18.73 -9.31
C GLY A 301 -3.62 19.61 -10.53
N GLY A 302 -4.86 19.50 -11.02
CA GLY A 302 -5.34 20.06 -12.29
C GLY A 302 -4.77 19.30 -13.50
N HIS A 303 -5.57 19.15 -14.56
CA HIS A 303 -5.22 18.27 -15.69
C HIS A 303 -5.44 18.90 -17.06
N SER A 304 -4.67 18.43 -18.04
CA SER A 304 -4.77 18.80 -19.46
C SER A 304 -5.61 17.78 -20.22
N CYS A 305 -6.58 18.27 -21.00
CA CYS A 305 -7.40 17.45 -21.90
C CYS A 305 -6.88 17.38 -23.35
N PHE A 306 -5.76 18.05 -23.65
CA PHE A 306 -5.13 18.01 -24.98
C PHE A 306 -4.46 16.65 -25.20
N ARG A 307 -4.85 15.95 -26.28
CA ARG A 307 -4.48 14.55 -26.56
C ARG A 307 -3.01 14.34 -26.90
N ASP A 308 -2.33 15.40 -27.29
CA ASP A 308 -0.93 15.47 -27.72
C ASP A 308 0.03 15.97 -26.61
N SER A 309 -0.53 16.50 -25.51
CA SER A 309 0.19 16.98 -24.32
C SER A 309 1.08 15.93 -23.66
N ASP A 310 2.11 16.37 -22.92
CA ASP A 310 2.97 15.45 -22.18
C ASP A 310 2.22 14.69 -21.08
N GLU A 311 1.18 15.26 -20.46
CA GLU A 311 0.31 14.51 -19.55
C GLU A 311 -0.37 13.32 -20.27
N ALA A 312 -0.92 13.54 -21.47
CA ALA A 312 -1.52 12.47 -22.26
C ALA A 312 -0.50 11.36 -22.60
N ARG A 313 0.71 11.75 -23.04
CA ARG A 313 1.81 10.83 -23.36
C ARG A 313 2.25 10.00 -22.15
N ILE A 314 2.37 10.62 -20.99
CA ILE A 314 2.77 9.96 -19.74
C ILE A 314 1.65 9.01 -19.27
N ARG A 315 0.39 9.44 -19.25
CA ARG A 315 -0.75 8.61 -18.80
C ARG A 315 -0.92 7.36 -19.66
N ILE A 316 -0.87 7.48 -20.99
CA ILE A 316 -0.91 6.33 -21.91
C ILE A 316 0.19 5.31 -21.56
N LYS A 317 1.42 5.76 -21.29
CA LYS A 317 2.53 4.89 -20.90
C LYS A 317 2.35 4.24 -19.52
N ARG A 318 1.53 4.80 -18.62
CA ARG A 318 1.32 4.26 -17.26
C ARG A 318 0.14 3.30 -17.20
N LYS A 319 -0.90 3.53 -18.00
CA LYS A 319 -2.03 2.62 -18.20
C LYS A 319 -1.64 1.22 -18.71
N THR A 320 -0.48 1.07 -19.36
CA THR A 320 0.06 -0.26 -19.74
C THR A 320 0.69 -1.04 -18.57
N PHE A 321 0.77 -0.47 -17.36
CA PHE A 321 1.35 -1.11 -16.17
C PHE A 321 0.44 -1.12 -14.94
N TRP A 322 -0.47 -0.14 -14.79
CA TRP A 322 -1.28 0.04 -13.60
C TRP A 322 -2.78 0.03 -13.93
N GLU A 323 -3.55 -0.84 -13.26
CA GLU A 323 -4.95 -1.15 -13.58
C GLU A 323 -5.90 0.05 -13.42
N LYS A 324 -5.61 0.96 -12.48
CA LYS A 324 -6.38 2.19 -12.22
C LYS A 324 -5.75 3.46 -12.80
N ALA A 325 -4.67 3.37 -13.59
CA ALA A 325 -4.12 4.54 -14.27
C ALA A 325 -5.01 4.93 -15.46
N VAL A 326 -5.74 6.04 -15.33
CA VAL A 326 -6.62 6.56 -16.39
C VAL A 326 -5.85 7.35 -17.44
N ASP A 327 -6.20 7.14 -18.71
CA ASP A 327 -5.74 7.98 -19.82
C ASP A 327 -6.63 9.21 -20.04
N VAL A 328 -6.19 10.16 -20.87
CA VAL A 328 -6.90 11.44 -21.09
C VAL A 328 -8.30 11.27 -21.70
N SER A 329 -8.57 10.16 -22.41
CA SER A 329 -9.92 9.87 -22.94
C SER A 329 -10.90 9.35 -21.88
N GLU A 330 -10.40 8.78 -20.79
CA GLU A 330 -11.18 8.38 -19.60
C GLU A 330 -11.31 9.54 -18.60
N LEU A 331 -10.24 10.31 -18.42
CA LEU A 331 -10.19 11.46 -17.51
C LEU A 331 -11.15 12.58 -17.93
N CYS A 332 -11.15 12.94 -19.21
CA CYS A 332 -11.82 14.15 -19.68
C CYS A 332 -13.23 13.88 -20.22
N GLY A 333 -14.18 14.67 -19.73
CA GLY A 333 -15.55 14.77 -20.23
C GLY A 333 -15.73 15.81 -21.34
N ASN A 334 -16.99 16.14 -21.61
CA ASN A 334 -17.34 17.21 -22.54
C ASN A 334 -16.90 18.57 -21.99
N GLY A 335 -16.43 19.48 -22.85
CA GLY A 335 -15.96 20.81 -22.43
C GLY A 335 -14.72 20.76 -21.52
N GLU A 336 -13.82 19.81 -21.79
CA GLU A 336 -12.55 19.62 -21.06
C GLU A 336 -12.72 19.37 -19.56
N ALA A 337 -13.87 18.79 -19.18
CA ALA A 337 -14.21 18.47 -17.80
C ALA A 337 -13.40 17.28 -17.27
N TRP A 338 -12.19 17.55 -16.75
CA TRP A 338 -11.33 16.53 -16.12
C TRP A 338 -11.71 16.24 -14.65
N TRP A 339 -12.47 17.12 -13.99
CA TRP A 339 -12.76 17.05 -12.56
C TRP A 339 -13.78 15.95 -12.19
N GLY A 340 -13.70 15.48 -10.94
CA GLY A 340 -14.53 14.37 -10.45
C GLY A 340 -14.29 13.12 -11.29
N VAL A 341 -15.35 12.61 -11.92
CA VAL A 341 -15.22 11.73 -13.09
C VAL A 341 -15.86 12.39 -14.29
N ARG A 342 -15.04 12.92 -15.22
CA ARG A 342 -15.49 13.51 -16.50
C ARG A 342 -16.48 14.67 -16.35
N GLY A 343 -16.41 15.40 -15.24
CA GLY A 343 -17.36 16.47 -14.86
C GLY A 343 -18.51 16.00 -13.96
N GLU A 344 -18.61 14.72 -13.64
CA GLU A 344 -19.65 14.16 -12.77
C GLU A 344 -19.18 14.07 -11.31
N MET A 345 -20.05 14.54 -10.41
CA MET A 345 -20.07 14.21 -9.00
C MET A 345 -20.93 12.95 -8.81
N ARG A 346 -20.26 11.82 -8.58
CA ARG A 346 -20.88 10.50 -8.40
C ARG A 346 -21.29 10.26 -6.94
N ASP A 347 -22.33 9.46 -6.76
CA ASP A 347 -22.88 9.05 -5.48
C ASP A 347 -23.59 7.69 -5.64
N ASP A 348 -23.80 6.99 -4.54
CA ASP A 348 -24.51 5.71 -4.45
C ASP A 348 -24.05 4.64 -5.46
N PHE A 349 -22.79 4.16 -5.33
CA PHE A 349 -22.20 3.13 -6.20
C PHE A 349 -22.29 3.45 -7.72
N ASN A 350 -22.14 4.73 -8.10
CA ASN A 350 -22.30 5.23 -9.47
C ASN A 350 -23.70 4.98 -10.06
N LEU A 351 -24.73 4.87 -9.21
CA LEU A 351 -26.14 4.85 -9.61
C LEU A 351 -26.72 6.28 -9.67
N SER A 352 -26.06 7.27 -9.05
CA SER A 352 -26.49 8.67 -9.01
C SER A 352 -25.34 9.60 -9.42
N ASN A 353 -25.35 10.07 -10.67
CA ASN A 353 -24.30 10.92 -11.22
C ASN A 353 -24.85 12.33 -11.50
N LYS A 354 -24.37 13.34 -10.77
CA LYS A 354 -24.72 14.75 -11.02
C LYS A 354 -23.59 15.43 -11.80
N ALA A 355 -23.86 15.91 -13.00
CA ALA A 355 -22.94 16.81 -13.69
C ALA A 355 -22.76 18.11 -12.90
N ILE A 356 -21.51 18.54 -12.70
CA ILE A 356 -21.15 19.77 -11.98
C ILE A 356 -20.21 20.65 -12.81
N SER A 357 -20.36 21.97 -12.71
CA SER A 357 -19.44 22.91 -13.36
C SER A 357 -18.10 22.98 -12.61
N TYR A 358 -17.04 23.43 -13.30
CA TYR A 358 -15.75 23.71 -12.65
C TYR A 358 -15.90 24.70 -11.48
N ALA A 359 -16.82 25.66 -11.59
CA ALA A 359 -17.12 26.59 -10.50
C ALA A 359 -17.75 25.90 -9.28
N GLU A 360 -18.69 24.96 -9.46
CA GLU A 360 -19.25 24.18 -8.34
C GLU A 360 -18.19 23.25 -7.73
N HIS A 361 -17.39 22.59 -8.57
CA HIS A 361 -16.26 21.76 -8.16
C HIS A 361 -15.25 22.55 -7.30
N PHE A 362 -14.82 23.73 -7.76
CA PHE A 362 -13.95 24.63 -7.03
C PHE A 362 -14.57 25.10 -5.70
N GLN A 363 -15.85 25.48 -5.66
CA GLN A 363 -16.51 25.86 -4.40
C GLN A 363 -16.62 24.69 -3.41
N ASN A 364 -16.82 23.47 -3.89
CA ASN A 364 -16.73 22.26 -3.07
C ASN A 364 -15.31 22.08 -2.49
N SER A 365 -14.26 22.35 -3.27
CA SER A 365 -12.87 22.35 -2.80
C SER A 365 -12.63 23.40 -1.69
N ARG A 366 -13.09 24.64 -1.89
CA ARG A 366 -12.95 25.72 -0.90
C ARG A 366 -13.71 25.43 0.40
N PHE A 367 -14.87 24.75 0.32
CA PHE A 367 -15.56 24.23 1.51
C PHE A 367 -14.71 23.18 2.24
N VAL A 368 -14.13 22.21 1.53
CA VAL A 368 -13.27 21.17 2.14
C VAL A 368 -12.00 21.77 2.77
N GLU A 369 -11.29 22.67 2.07
CA GLU A 369 -10.15 23.42 2.63
C GLU A 369 -10.52 24.17 3.92
N SER A 370 -11.75 24.67 4.03
CA SER A 370 -12.23 25.44 5.20
C SER A 370 -12.58 24.61 6.44
N VAL A 371 -12.63 23.28 6.35
CA VAL A 371 -13.01 22.39 7.49
C VAL A 371 -11.94 21.35 7.87
N LEU A 372 -10.92 21.12 7.04
CA LEU A 372 -9.83 20.16 7.30
C LEU A 372 -8.78 20.69 8.28
N ASP A 373 -8.63 20.01 9.41
CA ASP A 373 -7.58 20.23 10.42
C ASP A 373 -6.40 19.27 10.27
N ILE A 374 -6.61 18.10 9.65
CA ILE A 374 -5.57 17.18 9.15
C ILE A 374 -6.12 16.49 7.89
N TYR A 375 -5.26 16.28 6.89
CA TYR A 375 -5.50 15.37 5.77
C TYR A 375 -4.30 14.42 5.63
N TRP A 376 -4.54 13.11 5.59
CA TRP A 376 -3.49 12.10 5.44
C TRP A 376 -3.97 10.90 4.61
N ASP A 377 -3.49 10.82 3.38
CA ASP A 377 -3.57 9.57 2.60
C ASP A 377 -2.68 8.52 3.28
N LEU A 378 -3.25 7.34 3.53
CA LEU A 378 -2.51 6.16 3.94
C LEU A 378 -1.50 5.79 2.85
N PRO A 379 -0.18 5.77 3.12
CA PRO A 379 0.81 5.24 2.17
C PRO A 379 0.61 3.73 1.96
N PRO A 380 0.85 3.20 0.75
CA PRO A 380 0.92 1.76 0.52
C PRO A 380 1.93 1.10 1.47
N VAL A 381 1.65 -0.12 1.93
CA VAL A 381 2.48 -0.80 2.93
C VAL A 381 3.87 -1.11 2.39
N ALA A 382 3.96 -1.48 1.12
CA ALA A 382 5.23 -1.77 0.45
C ALA A 382 5.16 -1.46 -1.03
N ASP A 383 6.32 -1.12 -1.60
CA ASP A 383 6.48 -0.86 -3.02
C ASP A 383 5.96 -2.02 -3.92
N PRO A 384 5.39 -1.74 -5.11
CA PRO A 384 4.95 -2.78 -6.05
C PRO A 384 6.01 -3.82 -6.44
N SER A 385 7.31 -3.49 -6.39
CA SER A 385 8.40 -4.45 -6.60
C SER A 385 8.55 -5.51 -5.49
N LEU A 386 7.89 -5.32 -4.34
CA LEU A 386 7.87 -6.24 -3.20
C LEU A 386 6.53 -6.99 -3.06
N THR A 387 5.44 -6.38 -3.50
CA THR A 387 4.06 -6.87 -3.32
C THR A 387 3.42 -7.41 -4.60
N HIS A 388 3.99 -7.09 -5.77
CA HIS A 388 3.45 -7.40 -7.10
C HIS A 388 2.05 -6.80 -7.38
N GLN A 389 1.62 -5.80 -6.59
CA GLN A 389 0.35 -5.11 -6.83
C GLN A 389 0.41 -4.22 -8.07
N THR A 390 -0.59 -4.36 -8.93
CA THR A 390 -0.79 -3.61 -10.18
C THR A 390 -1.97 -2.65 -10.12
N ARG A 391 -2.79 -2.71 -9.06
CA ARG A 391 -4.03 -1.95 -8.93
C ARG A 391 -3.87 -0.43 -9.04
N TYR A 392 -2.96 0.19 -8.29
CA TYR A 392 -2.79 1.65 -8.25
C TYR A 392 -1.58 2.15 -9.04
N ASP A 393 -1.57 3.45 -9.35
CA ASP A 393 -0.45 4.15 -9.99
C ASP A 393 0.51 4.78 -8.96
N PRO A 394 1.80 4.38 -8.87
CA PRO A 394 2.73 4.91 -7.86
C PRO A 394 3.21 6.35 -8.04
N ALA A 395 2.89 7.05 -9.14
CA ALA A 395 3.06 8.51 -9.23
C ALA A 395 1.86 9.27 -8.65
N ARG A 396 0.76 8.55 -8.39
CA ARG A 396 -0.47 9.03 -7.79
C ARG A 396 -0.73 8.37 -6.41
N ALA A 397 0.30 7.83 -5.76
CA ALA A 397 0.26 7.40 -4.35
C ALA A 397 1.40 8.02 -3.53
N PRO A 398 1.27 8.16 -2.19
CA PRO A 398 2.38 8.53 -1.31
C PRO A 398 3.53 7.50 -1.34
N ASP A 399 4.74 7.90 -0.95
CA ASP A 399 5.87 6.97 -0.80
C ASP A 399 5.51 5.81 0.17
N PRO A 400 5.76 4.54 -0.20
CA PRO A 400 5.33 3.39 0.58
C PRO A 400 6.09 3.23 1.91
N ILE A 401 5.44 2.64 2.91
CA ILE A 401 6.02 2.41 4.25
C ILE A 401 7.30 1.56 4.17
N ILE A 402 7.39 0.67 3.18
CA ILE A 402 8.56 -0.15 2.86
C ILE A 402 8.99 0.15 1.42
N GLU A 403 10.06 0.92 1.30
CA GLU A 403 10.65 1.39 0.04
C GLU A 403 11.16 0.25 -0.87
N VAL A 404 11.38 0.58 -2.16
CA VAL A 404 12.09 -0.26 -3.15
C VAL A 404 13.35 -0.89 -2.55
N GLY A 405 13.57 -2.18 -2.83
CA GLY A 405 14.79 -2.90 -2.43
C GLY A 405 14.89 -3.27 -0.95
N ARG A 406 13.94 -2.86 -0.09
CA ARG A 406 13.90 -3.22 1.34
C ARG A 406 13.39 -4.65 1.61
N PHE A 407 13.62 -5.60 0.70
CA PHE A 407 13.10 -6.98 0.80
C PHE A 407 13.48 -7.70 2.11
N GLY A 408 14.67 -7.42 2.66
CA GLY A 408 15.07 -7.93 3.98
C GLY A 408 14.14 -7.48 5.12
N LEU A 409 13.65 -6.24 5.08
CA LEU A 409 12.66 -5.71 6.02
C LEU A 409 11.27 -6.31 5.75
N PHE A 410 10.84 -6.33 4.48
CA PHE A 410 9.56 -6.93 4.06
C PHE A 410 9.42 -8.39 4.55
N ARG A 411 10.50 -9.18 4.45
CA ARG A 411 10.57 -10.54 5.00
C ARG A 411 10.63 -10.57 6.54
N LYS A 412 11.38 -9.67 7.19
CA LYS A 412 11.44 -9.58 8.67
C LYS A 412 10.07 -9.31 9.27
N LEU A 413 9.28 -8.43 8.65
CA LEU A 413 7.92 -8.09 9.05
C LEU A 413 6.89 -9.21 8.76
N GLY A 414 7.30 -10.30 8.10
CA GLY A 414 6.41 -11.41 7.75
C GLY A 414 5.51 -11.18 6.55
N LEU A 415 5.52 -9.99 5.94
CA LEU A 415 4.67 -9.65 4.78
C LEU A 415 4.89 -10.60 3.59
N SER A 416 6.10 -11.14 3.43
CA SER A 416 6.42 -12.15 2.41
C SER A 416 5.83 -13.56 2.69
N ARG A 417 5.03 -13.74 3.75
CA ARG A 417 4.22 -14.95 3.99
C ARG A 417 2.78 -14.79 3.49
N LEU A 418 2.33 -13.54 3.25
CA LEU A 418 1.00 -13.25 2.77
C LEU A 418 0.91 -13.51 1.26
N GLU A 419 -0.23 -14.02 0.80
CA GLU A 419 -0.51 -14.15 -0.63
C GLU A 419 -0.48 -12.79 -1.32
N ALA A 420 0.17 -12.65 -2.47
CA ALA A 420 0.24 -11.38 -3.21
C ALA A 420 -1.15 -10.77 -3.52
N SER A 421 -2.18 -11.63 -3.61
CA SER A 421 -3.60 -11.28 -3.74
C SER A 421 -4.09 -10.29 -2.68
N VAL A 422 -3.57 -10.30 -1.45
CA VAL A 422 -4.05 -9.42 -0.37
C VAL A 422 -3.62 -7.96 -0.54
N PHE A 423 -2.56 -7.70 -1.31
CA PHE A 423 -2.05 -6.36 -1.58
C PHE A 423 -2.71 -5.71 -2.81
N ASN A 424 -3.24 -6.50 -3.77
CA ASN A 424 -3.89 -5.95 -4.97
C ASN A 424 -5.32 -5.41 -4.70
N GLY A 425 -5.48 -4.70 -3.59
CA GLY A 425 -6.70 -4.06 -3.11
C GLY A 425 -6.56 -2.55 -2.83
N TYR A 426 -5.34 -1.98 -2.76
CA TYR A 426 -5.16 -0.55 -2.48
C TYR A 426 -5.78 0.34 -3.57
N THR A 427 -6.70 1.21 -3.16
CA THR A 427 -7.38 2.22 -4.00
C THR A 427 -7.30 3.63 -3.41
N GLN A 428 -6.35 3.83 -2.47
CA GLN A 428 -6.21 4.98 -1.58
C GLN A 428 -7.28 4.99 -0.47
N MET A 429 -6.84 5.31 0.74
CA MET A 429 -7.68 5.47 1.93
C MET A 429 -7.16 6.71 2.66
N VAL A 430 -8.04 7.57 3.16
CA VAL A 430 -7.65 8.83 3.80
C VAL A 430 -8.18 8.93 5.22
N TYR A 431 -7.33 9.36 6.15
CA TYR A 431 -7.75 9.89 7.44
C TYR A 431 -7.85 11.41 7.33
N VAL A 432 -8.96 11.97 7.80
CA VAL A 432 -9.11 13.41 8.00
C VAL A 432 -9.50 13.73 9.43
N GLN A 433 -8.92 14.82 9.95
CA GLN A 433 -9.47 15.50 11.11
C GLN A 433 -10.22 16.74 10.62
N ILE A 434 -11.42 16.96 11.16
CA ILE A 434 -12.24 18.12 10.83
C ILE A 434 -12.74 18.86 12.07
N SER A 435 -13.02 20.15 11.89
CA SER A 435 -13.83 20.95 12.79
C SER A 435 -14.53 22.05 12.00
N ALA A 436 -15.57 22.65 12.59
CA ALA A 436 -16.18 23.85 12.04
C ALA A 436 -15.16 25.01 11.99
N LEU A 437 -15.48 26.06 11.22
CA LEU A 437 -14.84 27.35 11.44
C LEU A 437 -15.34 27.90 12.78
N VAL A 438 -14.42 28.35 13.63
CA VAL A 438 -14.76 29.18 14.79
C VAL A 438 -15.15 30.56 14.25
N SER A 439 -16.40 30.96 14.49
CA SER A 439 -17.02 32.21 14.04
C SER A 439 -16.78 33.37 14.99
#